data_AF-A0A2X0KH29-F1
#
_entry.id   AF-A0A2X0KH29-F1
#
_cell.length_a   1.000
_cell.length_b   1.000
_cell.length_c   1.000
_cell.angle_alpha   90.00
_cell.angle_beta   90.00
_cell.angle_gamma   90.00
#
_symmetry.space_group_name_H-M   'P 1'
#
loop_
_entity.id
_entity.type
_entity.pdbx_description
1 polymer ?
#
loop_
_entity_poly.entity_id
_entity_poly.type
_entity_poly.pdbx_seq_one_letter_code
_entity_poly.pdbx_strand_id
1 'polypeptide(L)'
;MSTPGYQQVQVSDIARGRLDGSRQGRPCFTSDLSVNEFVLVAESGFDPLGMVMGTSVYHVGVQYGNWKASQELGVLTQAMYNVRELAMARMEAEAAQLGADGVIGVSLRPMHYQFLGDVVEFIAVGTAVKATDGANYRAPNGKPFTTNLSGQDFWTLWEHGWLPRRLVLGNCVYHVAHQTLRQTLSQVGQNAELPQFTQALYDARELAMARMQYEGQQLGADGVVGTFVEDFRYWGEHAVEFFSTGTAVSKVRPDVNPIKPTMTMPLNC
;
A
#
# COMPACT_ATOMS: atom_id res chain seq x y z
N MET A 1 15.99 4.20 -23.43
CA MET A 1 17.00 3.77 -22.45
C MET A 1 16.38 2.69 -21.59
N SER A 2 17.14 1.62 -21.40
CA SER A 2 16.81 0.28 -20.91
C SER A 2 15.74 0.18 -19.82
N THR A 3 14.74 -0.67 -20.03
CA THR A 3 13.84 -1.20 -19.01
C THR A 3 14.70 -1.79 -17.88
N PRO A 4 14.52 -1.38 -16.61
CA PRO A 4 15.18 -2.07 -15.51
C PRO A 4 14.68 -3.51 -15.52
N GLY A 5 15.59 -4.47 -15.69
CA GLY A 5 15.25 -5.89 -15.61
C GLY A 5 14.61 -6.16 -14.25
N TYR A 6 13.50 -6.89 -14.23
CA TYR A 6 12.92 -7.43 -13.00
C TYR A 6 13.98 -8.32 -12.35
N GLN A 7 14.75 -7.74 -11.43
CA GLN A 7 15.70 -8.46 -10.62
C GLN A 7 14.89 -9.49 -9.83
N GLN A 8 15.20 -10.77 -10.03
CA GLN A 8 14.45 -11.87 -9.45
C GLN A 8 14.40 -11.67 -7.94
N VAL A 9 13.20 -11.48 -7.40
CA VAL A 9 13.01 -11.16 -5.99
C VAL A 9 13.31 -12.42 -5.19
N GLN A 10 14.48 -12.45 -4.55
CA GLN A 10 14.92 -13.59 -3.75
C GLN A 10 14.61 -13.37 -2.27
N VAL A 11 13.92 -14.34 -1.66
CA VAL A 11 13.72 -14.39 -0.21
C VAL A 11 15.06 -14.68 0.47
N SER A 12 15.37 -13.93 1.53
CA SER A 12 16.62 -14.11 2.29
C SER A 12 16.70 -15.47 2.97
N ASP A 13 17.90 -16.05 3.14
CA ASP A 13 18.05 -17.37 3.75
C ASP A 13 17.54 -17.43 5.20
N ILE A 14 17.66 -16.32 5.96
CA ILE A 14 17.11 -16.19 7.31
C ILE A 14 15.58 -16.27 7.28
N ALA A 15 14.96 -15.54 6.37
CA ALA A 15 13.52 -15.60 6.18
C ALA A 15 13.08 -17.01 5.76
N ARG A 16 13.77 -17.66 4.82
CA ARG A 16 13.43 -19.04 4.41
C ARG A 16 13.40 -20.01 5.59
N GLY A 17 14.41 -19.97 6.46
CA GLY A 17 14.46 -20.85 7.63
C GLY A 17 13.26 -20.68 8.58
N ARG A 18 12.83 -19.42 8.80
CA ARG A 18 11.62 -19.11 9.58
C ARG A 18 10.35 -19.62 8.88
N LEU A 19 10.19 -19.30 7.60
CA LEU A 19 9.00 -19.62 6.81
C LEU A 19 8.83 -21.14 6.61
N ASP A 20 9.92 -21.86 6.36
CA ASP A 20 9.90 -23.32 6.23
C ASP A 20 9.52 -23.99 7.56
N GLY A 21 9.95 -23.42 8.69
CA GLY A 21 9.53 -23.85 10.03
C GLY A 21 8.01 -23.71 10.24
N SER A 22 7.43 -22.58 9.84
CA SER A 22 5.97 -22.36 9.90
C SER A 22 5.23 -23.31 8.94
N ARG A 23 5.73 -23.52 7.72
CA ARG A 23 5.14 -24.44 6.74
C ARG A 23 5.16 -25.90 7.19
N GLN A 24 6.16 -26.31 7.96
CA GLN A 24 6.27 -27.67 8.52
C GLN A 24 5.38 -27.90 9.76
N GLY A 25 4.54 -26.93 10.15
CA GLY A 25 3.59 -27.09 11.25
C GLY A 25 4.22 -27.01 12.63
N ARG A 26 5.37 -26.35 12.79
CA ARG A 26 5.91 -26.06 14.13
C ARG A 26 5.01 -25.03 14.83
N PRO A 27 4.69 -25.21 16.13
CA PRO A 27 3.49 -24.64 16.77
C PRO A 27 3.52 -23.14 17.09
N CYS A 28 4.48 -22.37 16.56
CA CYS A 28 4.56 -20.93 16.82
C CYS A 28 4.77 -20.17 15.50
N PHE A 29 3.78 -19.36 15.13
CA PHE A 29 3.85 -18.42 14.01
C PHE A 29 3.65 -17.00 14.56
N THR A 30 4.22 -16.02 13.88
CA THR A 30 4.02 -14.58 14.17
C THR A 30 2.93 -14.03 13.25
N SER A 31 2.21 -12.99 13.68
CA SER A 31 1.19 -12.31 12.87
C SER A 31 1.20 -10.82 13.19
N ASP A 32 0.89 -9.97 12.21
CA ASP A 32 0.66 -8.54 12.43
C ASP A 32 -0.80 -8.22 12.84
N LEU A 33 -1.66 -9.24 12.84
CA LEU A 33 -3.07 -9.11 13.23
C LEU A 33 -3.23 -8.90 14.73
N SER A 34 -4.17 -8.03 15.11
CA SER A 34 -4.70 -8.01 16.47
C SER A 34 -5.45 -9.30 16.81
N VAL A 35 -5.75 -9.51 18.10
CA VAL A 35 -6.47 -10.70 18.58
C VAL A 35 -7.83 -10.87 17.89
N ASN A 36 -8.60 -9.78 17.76
CA ASN A 36 -9.92 -9.82 17.12
C ASN A 36 -9.81 -10.19 15.64
N GLU A 37 -8.84 -9.61 14.94
CA GLU A 37 -8.59 -9.91 13.54
C GLU A 37 -8.14 -11.36 13.32
N PHE A 38 -7.30 -11.90 14.21
CA PHE A 38 -6.87 -13.30 14.16
C PHE A 38 -8.06 -14.26 14.21
N VAL A 39 -9.01 -14.03 15.12
CA VAL A 39 -10.21 -14.88 15.27
C VAL A 39 -11.12 -14.75 14.05
N LEU A 40 -11.38 -13.53 13.58
CA LEU A 40 -12.28 -13.31 12.43
C LEU A 40 -11.73 -13.88 11.12
N VAL A 41 -10.41 -13.83 10.93
CA VAL A 41 -9.77 -14.44 9.76
C VAL A 41 -9.96 -15.96 9.79
N ALA A 42 -9.76 -16.60 10.95
CA ALA A 42 -10.06 -18.02 11.12
C ALA A 42 -11.54 -18.35 10.86
N GLU A 43 -12.48 -17.54 11.38
CA GLU A 43 -13.92 -17.70 11.15
C GLU A 43 -14.30 -17.53 9.67
N SER A 44 -13.61 -16.67 8.91
CA SER A 44 -13.81 -16.52 7.46
C SER A 44 -13.34 -17.72 6.63
N GLY A 45 -12.74 -18.74 7.26
CA GLY A 45 -12.19 -19.92 6.60
C GLY A 45 -10.76 -19.73 6.09
N PHE A 46 -10.01 -18.80 6.68
CA PHE A 46 -8.60 -18.57 6.34
C PHE A 46 -7.70 -18.80 7.55
N ASP A 47 -6.66 -19.62 7.38
CA ASP A 47 -5.64 -19.85 8.39
C ASP A 47 -4.47 -18.87 8.21
N PRO A 48 -4.10 -18.11 9.26
CA PRO A 48 -2.87 -17.34 9.27
C PRO A 48 -1.65 -18.27 9.27
N LEU A 49 -0.80 -18.13 8.24
CA LEU A 49 0.42 -18.93 8.09
C LEU A 49 1.64 -18.27 8.76
N GLY A 50 1.64 -16.93 8.83
CA GLY A 50 2.73 -16.19 9.44
C GLY A 50 2.86 -14.76 8.91
N MET A 51 3.60 -13.93 9.65
CA MET A 51 3.97 -12.58 9.24
C MET A 51 4.97 -12.67 8.09
N VAL A 52 4.73 -11.87 7.06
CA VAL A 52 5.61 -11.73 5.90
C VAL A 52 6.07 -10.28 5.78
N MET A 53 7.29 -10.10 5.28
CA MET A 53 7.92 -8.79 5.19
C MET A 53 8.67 -8.63 3.87
N GLY A 54 8.74 -7.40 3.39
CA GLY A 54 9.68 -7.00 2.35
C GLY A 54 10.21 -5.61 2.62
N THR A 55 11.53 -5.44 2.55
CA THR A 55 12.17 -4.12 2.61
C THR A 55 12.72 -3.76 1.24
N SER A 56 12.69 -2.48 0.86
CA SER A 56 13.45 -1.95 -0.26
C SER A 56 14.07 -0.61 0.12
N VAL A 57 15.37 -0.47 -0.15
CA VAL A 57 16.13 0.75 0.07
C VAL A 57 16.51 1.32 -1.28
N TYR A 58 16.19 2.59 -1.51
CA TYR A 58 16.54 3.30 -2.74
C TYR A 58 17.42 4.51 -2.41
N HIS A 59 18.48 4.66 -3.20
CA HIS A 59 19.16 5.93 -3.34
C HIS A 59 18.44 6.74 -4.41
N VAL A 60 17.80 7.82 -4.00
CA VAL A 60 17.05 8.68 -4.88
C VAL A 60 17.99 9.72 -5.46
N GLY A 61 18.14 9.72 -6.78
CA GLY A 61 18.96 10.72 -7.46
C GLY A 61 18.36 12.13 -7.37
N VAL A 62 19.22 13.14 -7.33
CA VAL A 62 18.82 14.55 -7.38
C VAL A 62 18.18 14.86 -8.74
N GLN A 63 16.88 15.18 -8.75
CA GLN A 63 16.22 15.75 -9.92
C GLN A 63 16.24 17.28 -9.83
N TYR A 64 17.04 17.92 -10.68
CA TYR A 64 17.01 19.38 -10.84
C TYR A 64 15.75 19.79 -11.63
N GLY A 65 14.65 20.05 -10.91
CA GLY A 65 13.48 20.72 -11.47
C GLY A 65 13.71 22.22 -11.68
N ASN A 66 12.91 22.87 -12.51
CA ASN A 66 12.91 24.34 -12.57
C ASN A 66 12.26 24.87 -11.29
N TRP A 67 13.07 25.34 -10.33
CA TRP A 67 12.65 25.83 -9.01
C TRP A 67 11.64 27.01 -9.04
N LYS A 68 11.39 27.55 -10.24
CA LYS A 68 10.45 28.64 -10.49
C LYS A 68 9.06 28.17 -10.94
N ALA A 69 8.87 26.88 -11.19
CA ALA A 69 7.62 26.33 -11.70
C ALA A 69 7.13 25.17 -10.83
N SER A 70 5.88 25.28 -10.37
CA SER A 70 5.17 24.18 -9.71
C SER A 70 4.89 23.08 -10.72
N GLN A 71 5.39 21.86 -10.47
CA GLN A 71 5.25 20.73 -11.39
C GLN A 71 5.50 19.40 -10.70
N GLU A 72 5.03 18.32 -11.32
CA GLU A 72 5.37 16.96 -10.91
C GLU A 72 6.85 16.66 -11.18
N LEU A 73 7.53 16.12 -10.17
CA LEU A 73 8.86 15.53 -10.28
C LEU A 73 8.72 14.07 -10.71
N GLY A 74 8.56 13.84 -12.02
CA GLY A 74 8.26 12.51 -12.55
C GLY A 74 9.31 11.43 -12.25
N VAL A 75 10.61 11.77 -12.25
CA VAL A 75 11.67 10.79 -11.91
C VAL A 75 11.57 10.37 -10.45
N LEU A 76 11.36 11.36 -9.57
CA LEU A 76 11.18 11.11 -8.15
C LEU A 76 9.91 10.31 -7.88
N THR A 77 8.81 10.65 -8.54
CA THR A 77 7.55 9.92 -8.46
C THR A 77 7.72 8.46 -8.85
N GLN A 78 8.37 8.20 -9.99
CA GLN A 78 8.63 6.83 -10.44
C GLN A 78 9.55 6.07 -9.48
N ALA A 79 10.58 6.72 -8.92
CA ALA A 79 11.47 6.11 -7.96
C ALA A 79 10.72 5.69 -6.68
N MET A 80 9.85 6.58 -6.18
CA MET A 80 9.01 6.34 -4.99
C MET A 80 7.95 5.26 -5.21
N TYR A 81 7.47 5.10 -6.44
CA TYR A 81 6.61 3.98 -6.82
C TYR A 81 7.41 2.67 -6.82
N ASN A 82 8.55 2.66 -7.52
CA ASN A 82 9.37 1.46 -7.70
C ASN A 82 9.89 0.88 -6.38
N VAL A 83 10.28 1.73 -5.43
CA VAL A 83 10.75 1.26 -4.11
C VAL A 83 9.62 0.56 -3.33
N ARG A 84 8.39 1.09 -3.36
CA ARG A 84 7.23 0.46 -2.72
C ARG A 84 6.86 -0.85 -3.42
N GLU A 85 6.81 -0.84 -4.75
CA GLU A 85 6.53 -2.04 -5.55
C GLU A 85 7.56 -3.13 -5.28
N LEU A 86 8.84 -2.79 -5.14
CA LEU A 86 9.88 -3.78 -4.83
C LEU A 86 9.76 -4.33 -3.41
N ALA A 87 9.41 -3.49 -2.42
CA ALA A 87 9.13 -3.93 -1.06
C ALA A 87 7.93 -4.89 -1.03
N MET A 88 6.83 -4.55 -1.71
CA MET A 88 5.66 -5.43 -1.84
C MET A 88 6.00 -6.73 -2.56
N ALA A 89 6.76 -6.69 -3.66
CA ALA A 89 7.14 -7.89 -4.39
C ALA A 89 7.98 -8.86 -3.53
N ARG A 90 8.80 -8.35 -2.60
CA ARG A 90 9.56 -9.14 -1.62
C ARG A 90 8.63 -9.81 -0.60
N MET A 91 7.67 -9.07 -0.06
CA MET A 91 6.64 -9.60 0.83
C MET A 91 5.77 -10.66 0.12
N GLU A 92 5.34 -10.42 -1.11
CA GLU A 92 4.60 -11.38 -1.95
C GLU A 92 5.41 -12.67 -2.16
N ALA A 93 6.73 -12.57 -2.34
CA ALA A 93 7.61 -13.73 -2.50
C ALA A 93 7.69 -14.57 -1.20
N GLU A 94 7.79 -13.93 -0.03
CA GLU A 94 7.72 -14.64 1.26
C GLU A 94 6.37 -15.36 1.44
N ALA A 95 5.27 -14.69 1.12
CA ALA A 95 3.93 -15.28 1.18
C ALA A 95 3.77 -16.45 0.20
N ALA A 96 4.31 -16.32 -1.01
CA ALA A 96 4.31 -17.41 -1.99
C ALA A 96 5.10 -18.63 -1.49
N GLN A 97 6.22 -18.43 -0.79
CA GLN A 97 7.02 -19.50 -0.21
C GLN A 97 6.26 -20.26 0.90
N LEU A 98 5.45 -19.56 1.70
CA LEU A 98 4.54 -20.18 2.67
C LEU A 98 3.40 -20.97 2.00
N GLY A 99 3.18 -20.78 0.70
CA GLY A 99 2.03 -21.35 -0.01
C GLY A 99 0.73 -20.64 0.35
N ALA A 100 0.81 -19.36 0.70
CA ALA A 100 -0.35 -18.52 1.02
C ALA A 100 -1.19 -18.22 -0.23
N ASP A 101 -2.48 -17.95 -0.02
CA ASP A 101 -3.38 -17.45 -1.05
C ASP A 101 -3.38 -15.92 -1.10
N GLY A 102 -3.07 -15.28 0.03
CA GLY A 102 -2.94 -13.83 0.10
C GLY A 102 -2.23 -13.32 1.35
N VAL A 103 -2.13 -12.00 1.43
CA VAL A 103 -1.58 -11.24 2.56
C VAL A 103 -2.59 -10.17 2.95
N ILE A 104 -2.99 -10.17 4.22
CA ILE A 104 -3.94 -9.23 4.80
C ILE A 104 -3.25 -8.28 5.77
N GLY A 105 -3.88 -7.13 6.04
CA GLY A 105 -3.33 -6.11 6.92
C GLY A 105 -2.02 -5.50 6.41
N VAL A 106 -1.84 -5.41 5.09
CA VAL A 106 -0.60 -4.91 4.51
C VAL A 106 -0.39 -3.45 4.89
N SER A 107 0.71 -3.17 5.60
CA SER A 107 1.17 -1.85 5.97
C SER A 107 2.46 -1.52 5.22
N LEU A 108 2.47 -0.40 4.51
CA LEU A 108 3.66 0.17 3.87
C LEU A 108 4.18 1.32 4.71
N ARG A 109 5.36 1.16 5.30
CA ARG A 109 5.95 2.14 6.21
C ARG A 109 7.23 2.71 5.60
N PRO A 110 7.34 4.05 5.50
CA PRO A 110 8.60 4.67 5.14
C PRO A 110 9.54 4.69 6.36
N MET A 111 10.82 4.40 6.13
CA MET A 111 11.89 4.56 7.11
C MET A 111 12.88 5.58 6.58
N HIS A 112 13.09 6.63 7.37
CA HIS A 112 14.00 7.73 7.03
C HIS A 112 15.28 7.61 7.82
N TYR A 113 16.39 7.49 7.10
CA TYR A 113 17.70 7.64 7.69
C TYR A 113 18.07 9.12 7.66
N GLN A 114 17.84 9.84 8.77
CA GLN A 114 18.23 11.26 8.91
C GLN A 114 19.72 11.54 8.62
N PHE A 115 20.57 10.50 8.65
CA PHE A 115 22.00 10.59 8.36
C PHE A 115 22.36 10.48 6.86
N LEU A 116 21.46 9.97 6.02
CA LEU A 116 21.67 9.81 4.57
C LEU A 116 20.48 10.45 3.83
N GLY A 117 20.58 11.75 3.55
CA GLY A 117 19.49 12.56 3.01
C GLY A 117 18.88 12.10 1.67
N ASP A 118 19.61 11.25 0.93
CA ASP A 118 19.19 10.74 -0.38
C ASP A 118 18.73 9.27 -0.35
N VAL A 119 18.55 8.68 0.85
CA VAL A 119 18.18 7.28 1.00
C VAL A 119 16.82 7.14 1.69
N VAL A 120 15.89 6.48 0.99
CA VAL A 120 14.58 6.13 1.53
C VAL A 120 14.44 4.61 1.58
N GLU A 121 13.99 4.11 2.72
CA GLU A 121 13.60 2.70 2.86
C GLU A 121 12.08 2.59 2.97
N PHE A 122 11.51 1.58 2.31
CA PHE A 122 10.13 1.17 2.53
C PHE A 122 10.08 -0.26 3.02
N ILE A 123 9.25 -0.46 4.04
CA ILE A 123 8.98 -1.76 4.63
C ILE A 123 7.50 -2.09 4.37
N ALA A 124 7.24 -3.19 3.70
CA ALA A 124 5.94 -3.83 3.58
C ALA A 124 5.85 -4.96 4.61
N VAL A 125 4.82 -4.96 5.45
CA VAL A 125 4.53 -6.03 6.41
C VAL A 125 3.06 -6.39 6.33
N GLY A 126 2.74 -7.67 6.52
CA GLY A 126 1.38 -8.15 6.70
C GLY A 126 1.36 -9.61 7.15
N THR A 127 0.17 -10.19 7.23
CA THR A 127 -0.01 -11.60 7.60
C THR A 127 -0.42 -12.41 6.39
N ALA A 128 0.37 -13.44 6.06
CA ALA A 128 0.04 -14.39 5.02
C ALA A 128 -1.07 -15.34 5.49
N VAL A 129 -2.06 -15.56 4.64
CA VAL A 129 -3.25 -16.39 4.92
C VAL A 129 -3.49 -17.41 3.83
N LYS A 130 -4.13 -18.51 4.19
CA LYS A 130 -4.50 -19.58 3.26
C LYS A 130 -5.90 -20.08 3.55
N ALA A 131 -6.69 -20.33 2.51
CA ALA A 131 -8.03 -20.87 2.71
C ALA A 131 -8.00 -22.33 3.16
N THR A 132 -8.94 -22.68 4.04
CA THR A 132 -9.08 -24.02 4.62
C THR A 132 -9.91 -24.97 3.76
N ASP A 133 -10.70 -24.42 2.83
CA ASP A 133 -11.56 -25.18 1.91
C ASP A 133 -10.79 -25.88 0.77
N GLY A 134 -9.48 -25.61 0.65
CA GLY A 134 -8.61 -26.16 -0.39
C GLY A 134 -8.78 -25.49 -1.76
N ALA A 135 -9.62 -24.45 -1.86
CA ALA A 135 -9.69 -23.61 -3.05
C ALA A 135 -8.49 -22.65 -3.11
N ASN A 136 -8.22 -22.14 -4.31
CA ASN A 136 -7.12 -21.20 -4.54
C ASN A 136 -7.69 -19.81 -4.82
N TYR A 137 -7.53 -18.90 -3.86
CA TYR A 137 -8.03 -17.52 -3.94
C TYR A 137 -6.98 -16.51 -4.40
N ARG A 138 -5.88 -16.96 -4.99
CA ARG A 138 -4.82 -16.09 -5.52
C ARG A 138 -5.33 -15.09 -6.56
N ALA A 139 -4.57 -14.01 -6.73
CA ALA A 139 -4.81 -12.99 -7.73
C ALA A 139 -4.79 -13.58 -9.17
N PRO A 140 -5.35 -12.91 -10.20
CA PRO A 140 -5.47 -13.49 -11.54
C PRO A 140 -4.11 -13.81 -12.17
N ASN A 141 -3.05 -13.17 -11.70
CA ASN A 141 -1.66 -13.38 -12.09
C ASN A 141 -0.99 -14.58 -11.36
N GLY A 142 -1.73 -15.34 -10.55
CA GLY A 142 -1.23 -16.50 -9.79
C GLY A 142 -0.39 -16.16 -8.55
N LYS A 143 -0.23 -14.87 -8.23
CA LYS A 143 0.43 -14.40 -7.01
C LYS A 143 -0.55 -14.37 -5.83
N PRO A 144 -0.06 -14.40 -4.57
CA PRO A 144 -0.90 -14.11 -3.42
C PRO A 144 -1.63 -12.77 -3.60
N PHE A 145 -2.92 -12.72 -3.27
CA PHE A 145 -3.60 -11.43 -3.22
C PHE A 145 -3.00 -10.56 -2.11
N THR A 146 -3.14 -9.25 -2.21
CA THR A 146 -2.66 -8.31 -1.17
C THR A 146 -3.77 -7.32 -0.84
N THR A 147 -3.87 -6.94 0.44
CA THR A 147 -4.87 -5.97 0.91
C THR A 147 -4.37 -5.22 2.13
N ASN A 148 -4.63 -3.91 2.20
CA ASN A 148 -4.38 -3.08 3.38
C ASN A 148 -5.52 -3.19 4.41
N LEU A 149 -6.61 -3.88 4.06
CA LEU A 149 -7.74 -4.05 4.96
C LEU A 149 -7.33 -4.84 6.20
N SER A 150 -7.88 -4.42 7.33
CA SER A 150 -7.80 -5.16 8.59
C SER A 150 -8.42 -6.55 8.44
N GLY A 151 -8.11 -7.48 9.34
CA GLY A 151 -8.79 -8.79 9.37
C GLY A 151 -10.31 -8.66 9.54
N GLN A 152 -10.77 -7.63 10.24
CA GLN A 152 -12.19 -7.31 10.42
C GLN A 152 -12.86 -6.85 9.10
N ASP A 153 -12.21 -5.95 8.40
CA ASP A 153 -12.69 -5.45 7.11
C ASP A 153 -12.62 -6.54 6.04
N PHE A 154 -11.56 -7.36 6.06
CA PHE A 154 -11.42 -8.53 5.20
C PHE A 154 -12.55 -9.53 5.44
N TRP A 155 -12.84 -9.88 6.70
CA TRP A 155 -13.97 -10.74 7.07
C TRP A 155 -15.28 -10.18 6.52
N THR A 156 -15.55 -8.89 6.75
CA THR A 156 -16.77 -8.23 6.26
C THR A 156 -16.86 -8.28 4.73
N LEU A 157 -15.76 -8.00 4.06
CA LEU A 157 -15.69 -8.00 2.59
C LEU A 157 -15.92 -9.41 2.02
N TRP A 158 -15.31 -10.42 2.65
CA TRP A 158 -15.48 -11.82 2.33
C TRP A 158 -16.93 -12.27 2.51
N GLU A 159 -17.54 -12.03 3.67
CA GLU A 159 -18.95 -12.37 3.96
C GLU A 159 -19.95 -11.75 2.97
N HIS A 160 -19.58 -10.68 2.27
CA HIS A 160 -20.39 -10.06 1.22
C HIS A 160 -20.03 -10.52 -0.21
N GLY A 161 -19.20 -11.56 -0.33
CA GLY A 161 -18.87 -12.24 -1.58
C GLY A 161 -17.78 -11.57 -2.41
N TRP A 162 -17.05 -10.62 -1.83
CA TRP A 162 -15.93 -9.94 -2.46
C TRP A 162 -14.61 -10.57 -2.05
N LEU A 163 -13.61 -10.48 -2.93
CA LEU A 163 -12.26 -10.95 -2.65
C LEU A 163 -11.24 -9.88 -3.06
N PRO A 164 -10.27 -9.55 -2.20
CA PRO A 164 -9.13 -8.74 -2.59
C PRO A 164 -8.33 -9.38 -3.72
N ARG A 165 -7.87 -8.56 -4.66
CA ARG A 165 -6.98 -8.99 -5.74
C ARG A 165 -5.57 -8.49 -5.53
N ARG A 166 -5.41 -7.21 -5.19
CA ARG A 166 -4.10 -6.57 -5.00
C ARG A 166 -4.23 -5.24 -4.28
N LEU A 167 -3.21 -4.90 -3.50
CA LEU A 167 -2.98 -3.56 -3.00
C LEU A 167 -2.51 -2.69 -4.17
N VAL A 168 -3.31 -1.68 -4.52
CA VAL A 168 -3.03 -0.76 -5.61
C VAL A 168 -2.50 0.55 -5.06
N LEU A 169 -1.53 1.13 -5.76
CA LEU A 169 -0.81 2.33 -5.35
C LEU A 169 -0.95 3.42 -6.40
N GLY A 170 -0.94 4.67 -5.95
CA GLY A 170 -0.81 5.81 -6.82
C GLY A 170 -0.06 6.90 -6.10
N ASN A 171 1.01 7.41 -6.69
CA ASN A 171 1.78 8.49 -6.09
C ASN A 171 2.02 9.63 -7.08
N CYS A 172 2.25 10.81 -6.52
CA CYS A 172 2.63 12.02 -7.24
C CYS A 172 3.55 12.84 -6.34
N VAL A 173 4.81 12.98 -6.75
CA VAL A 173 5.75 13.87 -6.05
C VAL A 173 5.75 15.21 -6.75
N TYR A 174 5.33 16.24 -6.04
CA TYR A 174 5.07 17.56 -6.60
C TYR A 174 6.00 18.60 -5.98
N HIS A 175 6.67 19.37 -6.85
CA HIS A 175 7.45 20.52 -6.44
C HIS A 175 6.57 21.76 -6.39
N VAL A 176 6.65 22.50 -5.28
CA VAL A 176 5.93 23.76 -5.11
C VAL A 176 6.93 24.91 -5.21
N ALA A 177 6.80 25.75 -6.24
CA ALA A 177 7.66 26.91 -6.40
C ALA A 177 7.37 27.98 -5.32
N HIS A 178 8.41 28.68 -4.88
CA HIS A 178 8.24 29.83 -4.00
C HIS A 178 7.39 30.92 -4.67
N GLN A 179 6.54 31.57 -3.88
CA GLN A 179 5.87 32.80 -4.31
C GLN A 179 6.92 33.84 -4.71
N THR A 180 6.64 34.55 -5.80
CA THR A 180 7.43 35.75 -6.14
C THR A 180 7.34 36.74 -4.98
N LEU A 181 8.43 37.39 -4.59
CA LEU A 181 8.48 38.39 -3.49
C LEU A 181 7.32 39.41 -3.52
N ARG A 182 6.81 39.75 -4.72
CA ARG A 182 5.66 40.63 -4.95
C ARG A 182 4.33 40.06 -4.43
N GLN A 183 4.09 38.76 -4.59
CA GLN A 183 2.89 38.05 -4.13
C GLN A 183 2.90 37.94 -2.60
N THR A 184 4.05 37.60 -2.02
CA THR A 184 4.23 37.54 -0.57
C THR A 184 4.04 38.92 0.08
N LEU A 185 4.57 40.00 -0.52
CA LEU A 185 4.34 41.37 -0.03
C LEU A 185 2.86 41.80 -0.09
N SER A 186 2.12 41.40 -1.12
CA SER A 186 0.69 41.74 -1.27
C SER A 186 -0.23 40.99 -0.30
N GLN A 187 0.28 39.95 0.37
CA GLN A 187 -0.47 39.08 1.28
C GLN A 187 -0.05 39.25 2.75
N VAL A 188 0.92 40.12 3.06
CA VAL A 188 1.29 40.43 4.44
C VAL A 188 0.11 41.08 5.14
N GLY A 189 -0.46 40.39 6.14
CA GLY A 189 -1.57 40.88 6.97
C GLY A 189 -2.97 40.41 6.56
N GLN A 190 -3.10 39.52 5.56
CA GLN A 190 -4.40 38.95 5.16
C GLN A 190 -4.37 37.41 5.24
N ASN A 191 -5.34 36.84 5.97
CA ASN A 191 -5.61 35.40 5.92
C ASN A 191 -6.47 35.13 4.68
N ALA A 192 -5.83 34.77 3.56
CA ALA A 192 -6.51 34.45 2.31
C ALA A 192 -5.98 33.14 1.75
N GLU A 193 -6.86 32.41 1.06
CA GLU A 193 -6.45 31.24 0.28
C GLU A 193 -5.43 31.65 -0.80
N LEU A 194 -4.54 30.73 -1.16
CA LEU A 194 -3.60 30.86 -2.26
C LEU A 194 -4.07 29.96 -3.42
N PRO A 195 -4.97 30.42 -4.31
CA PRO A 195 -5.71 29.51 -5.20
C PRO A 195 -4.80 28.69 -6.13
N GLN A 196 -3.68 29.26 -6.57
CA GLN A 196 -2.70 28.54 -7.39
C GLN A 196 -2.00 27.40 -6.63
N PHE A 197 -1.72 27.60 -5.34
CA PHE A 197 -1.12 26.57 -4.50
C PHE A 197 -2.16 25.51 -4.16
N THR A 198 -3.36 25.93 -3.76
CA THR A 198 -4.45 25.01 -3.47
C THR A 198 -4.73 24.12 -4.68
N GLN A 199 -4.92 24.71 -5.86
CA GLN A 199 -5.22 23.96 -7.08
C GLN A 199 -4.09 22.98 -7.43
N ALA A 200 -2.82 23.41 -7.34
CA ALA A 200 -1.69 22.52 -7.63
C ALA A 200 -1.62 21.31 -6.69
N LEU A 201 -1.91 21.49 -5.40
CA LEU A 201 -1.96 20.38 -4.44
C LEU A 201 -3.21 19.51 -4.64
N TYR A 202 -4.35 20.08 -5.07
CA TYR A 202 -5.53 19.30 -5.46
C TYR A 202 -5.22 18.43 -6.69
N ASP A 203 -4.67 19.02 -7.75
CA ASP A 203 -4.32 18.30 -8.98
C ASP A 203 -3.34 17.16 -8.71
N ALA A 204 -2.36 17.38 -7.82
CA ALA A 204 -1.41 16.35 -7.43
C ALA A 204 -2.06 15.17 -6.65
N ARG A 205 -3.04 15.44 -5.79
CA ARG A 205 -3.82 14.39 -5.10
C ARG A 205 -4.70 13.62 -6.08
N GLU A 206 -5.41 14.32 -6.95
CA GLU A 206 -6.24 13.72 -8.00
C GLU A 206 -5.39 12.85 -8.93
N LEU A 207 -4.18 13.30 -9.28
CA LEU A 207 -3.26 12.51 -10.10
C LEU A 207 -2.81 11.21 -9.40
N ALA A 208 -2.51 11.29 -8.09
CA ALA A 208 -2.20 10.10 -7.31
C ALA A 208 -3.39 9.12 -7.29
N MET A 209 -4.60 9.61 -6.98
CA MET A 209 -5.82 8.78 -6.96
C MET A 209 -6.16 8.17 -8.32
N ALA A 210 -6.03 8.94 -9.40
CA ALA A 210 -6.25 8.46 -10.76
C ALA A 210 -5.29 7.33 -11.13
N ARG A 211 -4.02 7.40 -10.71
CA ARG A 211 -3.03 6.33 -10.92
C ARG A 211 -3.37 5.06 -10.13
N MET A 212 -3.76 5.20 -8.87
CA MET A 212 -4.23 4.07 -8.06
C MET A 212 -5.46 3.39 -8.69
N GLN A 213 -6.43 4.17 -9.17
CA GLN A 213 -7.61 3.64 -9.85
C GLN A 213 -7.22 2.94 -11.16
N TYR A 214 -6.30 3.53 -11.93
CA TYR A 214 -5.80 2.93 -13.16
C TYR A 214 -5.13 1.57 -12.91
N GLU A 215 -4.37 1.40 -11.83
CA GLU A 215 -3.83 0.08 -11.47
C GLU A 215 -4.93 -0.95 -11.21
N GLY A 216 -5.99 -0.55 -10.49
CA GLY A 216 -7.15 -1.42 -10.26
C GLY A 216 -7.84 -1.83 -11.56
N GLN A 217 -8.01 -0.89 -12.50
CA GLN A 217 -8.58 -1.15 -13.81
C GLN A 217 -7.72 -2.12 -14.64
N GLN A 218 -6.40 -1.96 -14.60
CA GLN A 218 -5.46 -2.85 -15.31
C GLN A 218 -5.51 -4.30 -14.83
N LEU A 219 -5.95 -4.53 -13.58
CA LEU A 219 -6.17 -5.85 -13.02
C LEU A 219 -7.56 -6.42 -13.34
N GLY A 220 -8.44 -5.63 -13.96
CA GLY A 220 -9.86 -6.00 -14.15
C GLY A 220 -10.63 -6.07 -12.84
N ALA A 221 -10.26 -5.27 -11.84
CA ALA A 221 -11.00 -5.19 -10.59
C ALA A 221 -12.33 -4.45 -10.78
N ASP A 222 -13.35 -4.84 -10.01
CA ASP A 222 -14.67 -4.21 -10.04
C ASP A 222 -14.70 -2.88 -9.26
N GLY A 223 -13.76 -2.69 -8.33
CA GLY A 223 -13.62 -1.46 -7.55
C GLY A 223 -12.35 -1.44 -6.70
N VAL A 224 -12.10 -0.30 -6.08
CA VAL A 224 -11.04 -0.10 -5.09
C VAL A 224 -11.68 0.38 -3.78
N VAL A 225 -11.41 -0.31 -2.67
CA VAL A 225 -11.97 -0.01 -1.34
C VAL A 225 -10.87 0.17 -0.31
N GLY A 226 -11.22 0.70 0.87
CA GLY A 226 -10.23 0.97 1.93
C GLY A 226 -9.18 1.98 1.48
N THR A 227 -9.58 2.93 0.64
CA THR A 227 -8.69 3.93 0.06
C THR A 227 -8.34 5.01 1.06
N PHE A 228 -7.08 5.40 1.11
CA PHE A 228 -6.64 6.59 1.82
C PHE A 228 -5.57 7.34 1.02
N VAL A 229 -5.42 8.63 1.34
CA VAL A 229 -4.43 9.51 0.74
C VAL A 229 -3.63 10.16 1.86
N GLU A 230 -2.32 10.04 1.78
CA GLU A 230 -1.35 10.63 2.70
C GLU A 230 -0.44 11.59 1.96
N ASP A 231 0.06 12.60 2.66
CA ASP A 231 1.07 13.51 2.18
C ASP A 231 2.36 13.39 3.00
N PHE A 232 3.49 13.30 2.30
CA PHE A 232 4.81 13.14 2.88
C PHE A 232 5.78 14.20 2.42
N ARG A 233 6.65 14.66 3.33
CA ARG A 233 7.65 15.71 3.09
C ARG A 233 9.05 15.15 3.35
N TYR A 234 9.56 14.38 2.39
CA TYR A 234 10.85 13.70 2.51
C TYR A 234 12.05 14.55 2.09
N TRP A 235 11.84 15.53 1.20
CA TRP A 235 12.90 16.24 0.48
C TRP A 235 13.00 17.73 0.87
N GLY A 236 12.84 18.02 2.17
CA GLY A 236 12.82 19.40 2.68
C GLY A 236 11.53 20.16 2.35
N GLU A 237 11.59 21.49 2.37
CA GLU A 237 10.41 22.37 2.22
C GLU A 237 9.80 22.39 0.81
N HIS A 238 10.45 21.79 -0.20
CA HIS A 238 10.17 22.10 -1.60
C HIS A 238 9.48 20.99 -2.39
N ALA A 239 9.35 19.77 -1.87
CA ALA A 239 8.62 18.70 -2.53
C ALA A 239 7.71 17.93 -1.56
N VAL A 240 6.48 17.71 -2.00
CA VAL A 240 5.46 16.95 -1.26
C VAL A 240 5.13 15.72 -2.10
N GLU A 241 5.24 14.53 -1.52
CA GLU A 241 4.67 13.33 -2.10
C GLU A 241 3.23 13.20 -1.66
N PHE A 242 2.31 13.06 -2.61
CA PHE A 242 0.97 12.56 -2.37
C PHE A 242 0.96 11.08 -2.69
N PHE A 243 0.60 10.27 -1.71
CA PHE A 243 0.54 8.82 -1.82
C PHE A 243 -0.90 8.37 -1.55
N SER A 244 -1.46 7.65 -2.50
CA SER A 244 -2.77 7.01 -2.41
C SER A 244 -2.58 5.51 -2.48
N THR A 245 -3.36 4.79 -1.68
CA THR A 245 -3.37 3.34 -1.68
C THR A 245 -4.76 2.83 -1.35
N GLY A 246 -5.07 1.63 -1.83
CA GLY A 246 -6.33 0.95 -1.56
C GLY A 246 -6.29 -0.49 -2.05
N THR A 247 -7.36 -1.22 -1.76
CA THR A 247 -7.47 -2.64 -2.15
C THR A 247 -8.37 -2.78 -3.36
N ALA A 248 -7.82 -3.27 -4.46
CA ALA A 248 -8.60 -3.66 -5.63
C ALA A 248 -9.37 -4.96 -5.33
N VAL A 249 -10.67 -4.96 -5.58
CA VAL A 249 -11.59 -6.06 -5.22
C VAL A 249 -12.38 -6.56 -6.42
N SER A 250 -12.73 -7.84 -6.40
CA SER A 250 -13.63 -8.44 -7.40
C SER A 250 -14.70 -9.28 -6.70
N LYS A 251 -15.91 -9.31 -7.28
CA LYS A 251 -17.00 -10.14 -6.77
C LYS A 251 -16.81 -11.59 -7.22
N VAL A 252 -16.51 -12.47 -6.29
CA VAL A 252 -16.24 -13.89 -6.57
C VAL A 252 -17.36 -14.82 -6.15
N ARG A 253 -18.21 -14.40 -5.19
CA ARG A 253 -19.36 -15.19 -4.71
C ARG A 253 -20.64 -14.36 -4.86
N PRO A 254 -21.28 -14.34 -6.04
CA PRO A 254 -22.44 -13.51 -6.30
C PRO A 254 -23.69 -13.92 -5.50
N ASP A 255 -23.77 -15.20 -5.09
CA ASP A 255 -24.95 -15.80 -4.47
C ASP A 255 -24.96 -15.74 -2.93
N VAL A 256 -23.98 -15.08 -2.32
CA VAL A 256 -23.92 -14.97 -0.85
C VAL A 256 -25.04 -14.07 -0.36
N ASN A 257 -25.81 -14.54 0.62
CA ASN A 257 -26.83 -13.73 1.29
C ASN A 257 -26.14 -12.91 2.38
N PRO A 258 -25.94 -11.60 2.18
CA PRO A 258 -25.10 -10.80 3.07
C PRO A 258 -25.68 -10.75 4.48
N ILE A 259 -24.80 -10.88 5.48
CA ILE A 259 -25.16 -10.67 6.88
C ILE A 259 -25.68 -9.23 7.01
N LYS A 260 -26.91 -9.07 7.50
CA LYS A 260 -27.47 -7.74 7.70
C LYS A 260 -26.75 -7.08 8.87
N PRO A 261 -26.18 -5.87 8.70
CA PRO A 261 -25.54 -5.18 9.81
C PRO A 261 -26.58 -4.96 10.90
N THR A 262 -26.28 -5.47 12.09
CA THR A 262 -27.14 -5.27 13.27
C THR A 262 -26.46 -4.21 14.12
N MET A 263 -27.18 -3.14 14.46
CA MET A 263 -26.62 -2.07 15.28
C MET A 263 -26.25 -2.62 16.66
N THR A 264 -24.96 -2.58 16.99
CA THR A 264 -24.47 -2.86 18.34
C THR A 264 -24.11 -1.54 19.00
N MET A 265 -24.73 -1.25 20.13
CA MET A 265 -24.38 -0.09 20.96
C MET A 265 -23.24 -0.51 21.91
N PRO A 266 -22.06 0.09 21.83
CA PRO A 266 -21.01 -0.16 22.81
C PRO A 266 -21.47 0.37 24.18
N LEU A 267 -21.52 -0.51 25.19
CA LEU A 267 -21.78 -0.15 26.59
C LEU A 267 -20.49 0.37 27.25
N ASN A 268 -20.01 1.52 26.80
CA ASN A 268 -18.92 2.23 27.49
C ASN A 268 -19.47 3.56 28.00
N CYS A 269 -19.75 3.60 29.30
CA CYS A 269 -20.08 4.80 30.07
C CYS A 269 -18.80 5.48 30.57
#